data_AF-A0A9X2HZX3-F1
#
_entry.id   AF-A0A9X2HZX3-F1
#
_cell.length_a   1.000
_cell.length_b   1.000
_cell.length_c   1.000
_cell.angle_alpha   90.00
_cell.angle_beta   90.00
_cell.angle_gamma   90.00
#
_symmetry.space_group_name_H-M   'P 1'
#
loop_
_entity.id
_entity.type
_entity.pdbx_description
1 polymer ?
#
loop_
_entity_poly.entity_id
_entity_poly.type
_entity_poly.pdbx_seq_one_letter_code
_entity_poly.pdbx_strand_id
1 'polypeptide(L)'
;MVARADNTRVTLSWAEAPGAQGYNLFWASEPYVDSDNIGAFTGGDWREGVSSPVTITELANETTYYFVVTATRGAEESPDSVEVSATPRSDAGRQQPTAQEVLMLELINRARANPEAEAARYGIDLNESLAPGTITPAPKPPLAFNTQLMHASREHSQWMLNTNRFSHTGALGSSPSDRAADADYTGGLCCWENIAWAGTSGGNINLSDRIKSHHEGLFQSSGHRTNILETNVQVLGVGQLKGTMQSSNGRLWLASMVTEMFARESQHYLTGVIYQDLNGNQFYDVGEGIGGAQITAGGESMTTPDTGVYALPLSEGTHTVTVSGSPIPTEVSQSISIESANRKLDVIVEGTEVSVNTW
;
A
#
# COMPACT_ATOMS: atom_id res chain seq x y z
N MET A 1 -21.02 -0.79 9.29
CA MET A 1 -20.16 -1.83 9.93
C MET A 1 -18.70 -1.42 9.73
N VAL A 2 -17.78 -1.93 10.53
CA VAL A 2 -16.33 -1.72 10.40
C VAL A 2 -15.65 -3.08 10.55
N ALA A 3 -14.73 -3.40 9.62
CA ALA A 3 -13.90 -4.60 9.67
C ALA A 3 -12.44 -4.21 9.96
N ARG A 4 -11.85 -4.85 10.96
CA ARG A 4 -10.43 -4.70 11.32
C ARG A 4 -9.73 -6.04 11.21
N ALA A 5 -8.76 -6.12 10.31
CA ALA A 5 -7.95 -7.31 10.12
C ALA A 5 -6.82 -7.40 11.16
N ASP A 6 -6.54 -8.63 11.58
CA ASP A 6 -5.40 -9.01 12.40
C ASP A 6 -4.92 -10.40 11.93
N ASN A 7 -4.03 -11.06 12.68
CA ASN A 7 -3.35 -12.25 12.21
C ASN A 7 -4.34 -13.41 12.25
N THR A 8 -4.61 -13.94 11.06
CA THR A 8 -5.61 -14.98 10.80
C THR A 8 -7.00 -14.69 11.34
N ARG A 9 -7.35 -13.41 11.53
CA ARG A 9 -8.65 -13.02 12.09
C ARG A 9 -9.14 -11.66 11.62
N VAL A 10 -10.45 -11.45 11.70
CA VAL A 10 -11.10 -10.14 11.51
C VAL A 10 -12.04 -9.88 12.67
N THR A 11 -11.95 -8.70 13.27
CA THR A 11 -12.93 -8.20 14.23
C THR A 11 -13.89 -7.25 13.52
N LEU A 12 -15.18 -7.55 13.63
CA LEU A 12 -16.28 -6.76 13.09
C LEU A 12 -16.98 -6.01 14.21
N SER A 13 -17.33 -4.76 13.93
CA SER A 13 -18.13 -3.93 14.84
C SER A 13 -19.16 -3.11 14.06
N TRP A 14 -20.34 -2.98 14.62
CA TRP A 14 -21.43 -2.17 14.08
C TRP A 14 -22.26 -1.54 15.20
N ALA A 15 -22.97 -0.47 14.86
CA ALA A 15 -23.98 0.12 15.73
C ALA A 15 -25.24 -0.74 15.74
N GLU A 16 -25.88 -0.88 16.88
CA GLU A 16 -27.11 -1.66 16.99
C GLU A 16 -28.26 -1.04 16.16
N ALA A 17 -28.91 -1.88 15.35
CA ALA A 17 -30.11 -1.52 14.63
C ALA A 17 -31.31 -1.41 15.59
N PRO A 18 -32.14 -0.35 15.49
CA PRO A 18 -33.29 -0.18 16.37
C PRO A 18 -34.24 -1.39 16.36
N GLY A 19 -34.46 -1.98 17.55
CA GLY A 19 -35.38 -3.10 17.73
C GLY A 19 -34.83 -4.49 17.33
N ALA A 20 -33.56 -4.57 16.93
CA ALA A 20 -32.88 -5.85 16.72
C ALA A 20 -32.75 -6.62 18.04
N GLN A 21 -32.95 -7.93 17.96
CA GLN A 21 -32.80 -8.88 19.07
C GLN A 21 -31.55 -9.75 18.93
N GLY A 22 -30.97 -9.81 17.72
CA GLY A 22 -29.72 -10.48 17.39
C GLY A 22 -29.29 -10.13 15.97
N TYR A 23 -28.20 -10.75 15.54
CA TYR A 23 -27.68 -10.62 14.18
C TYR A 23 -27.23 -11.97 13.64
N ASN A 24 -27.41 -12.18 12.35
CA ASN A 24 -26.71 -13.23 11.63
C ASN A 24 -25.56 -12.59 10.86
N LEU A 25 -24.39 -13.21 10.90
CA LEU A 25 -23.19 -12.74 10.22
C LEU A 25 -22.81 -13.73 9.12
N PHE A 26 -22.55 -13.20 7.93
CA PHE A 26 -22.15 -13.97 6.76
C PHE A 26 -20.83 -13.44 6.22
N TRP A 27 -19.97 -14.33 5.72
CA TRP A 27 -18.74 -13.91 5.07
C TRP A 27 -18.29 -14.88 3.99
N ALA A 28 -17.56 -14.36 3.00
CA ALA A 28 -16.94 -15.15 1.95
C ALA A 28 -15.60 -14.53 1.51
N SER A 29 -14.84 -15.28 0.70
CA SER A 29 -13.61 -14.77 0.04
C SER A 29 -13.88 -14.13 -1.34
N GLU A 30 -15.15 -13.96 -1.69
CA GLU A 30 -15.65 -13.33 -2.91
C GLU A 30 -16.52 -12.11 -2.55
N PRO A 31 -16.43 -11.01 -3.34
CA PRO A 31 -17.24 -9.82 -3.10
C PRO A 31 -18.70 -10.04 -3.47
N TYR A 32 -19.55 -9.09 -3.07
CA TYR A 32 -20.98 -9.08 -3.34
C TYR A 32 -21.70 -10.24 -2.65
N VAL A 33 -21.39 -10.46 -1.37
CA VAL A 33 -21.98 -11.47 -0.52
C VAL A 33 -23.49 -11.33 -0.52
N ASP A 34 -24.18 -12.46 -0.70
CA ASP A 34 -25.62 -12.61 -0.63
C ASP A 34 -25.94 -13.63 0.48
N SER A 35 -26.55 -13.17 1.57
CA SER A 35 -26.85 -14.03 2.72
C SER A 35 -27.85 -15.15 2.39
N ASP A 36 -28.75 -14.95 1.43
CA ASP A 36 -29.73 -15.96 1.01
C ASP A 36 -29.07 -17.16 0.30
N ASN A 37 -27.84 -16.99 -0.19
CA ASN A 37 -27.12 -17.99 -0.97
C ASN A 37 -25.64 -18.12 -0.59
N ILE A 38 -25.29 -17.90 0.67
CA ILE A 38 -23.91 -17.88 1.15
C ILE A 38 -23.11 -19.14 0.77
N GLY A 39 -23.77 -20.31 0.75
CA GLY A 39 -23.13 -21.59 0.41
C GLY A 39 -22.65 -21.71 -1.05
N ALA A 40 -23.04 -20.79 -1.94
CA ALA A 40 -22.54 -20.75 -3.32
C ALA A 40 -21.23 -19.96 -3.47
N PHE A 41 -20.83 -19.18 -2.46
CA PHE A 41 -19.63 -18.34 -2.51
C PHE A 41 -18.40 -19.14 -2.07
N THR A 42 -17.27 -18.86 -2.71
CA THR A 42 -15.98 -19.45 -2.31
C THR A 42 -15.63 -19.05 -0.88
N GLY A 43 -15.45 -20.04 0.00
CA GLY A 43 -15.18 -19.80 1.42
C GLY A 43 -16.36 -19.17 2.16
N GLY A 44 -17.58 -19.29 1.63
CA GLY A 44 -18.81 -18.82 2.26
C GLY A 44 -19.11 -19.57 3.56
N ASP A 45 -19.33 -18.83 4.63
CA ASP A 45 -19.70 -19.34 5.95
C ASP A 45 -20.50 -18.28 6.73
N TRP A 46 -21.18 -18.70 7.81
CA TRP A 46 -22.06 -17.82 8.59
C TRP A 46 -22.17 -18.21 10.06
N ARG A 47 -22.64 -17.27 10.90
CA ARG A 47 -22.91 -17.47 12.33
C ARG A 47 -24.22 -16.80 12.74
N GLU A 48 -25.09 -17.58 13.38
CA GLU A 48 -26.35 -17.10 13.94
C GLU A 48 -26.16 -16.43 15.31
N GLY A 49 -27.02 -15.48 15.64
CA GLY A 49 -27.17 -14.97 17.01
C GLY A 49 -25.93 -14.25 17.56
N VAL A 50 -25.15 -13.60 16.71
CA VAL A 50 -23.94 -12.87 17.12
C VAL A 50 -24.28 -11.49 17.67
N SER A 51 -23.34 -10.91 18.43
CA SER A 51 -23.41 -9.53 18.95
C SER A 51 -22.19 -8.74 18.52
N SER A 52 -22.32 -7.42 18.41
CA SER A 52 -21.22 -6.50 18.12
C SER A 52 -20.41 -6.18 19.40
N PRO A 53 -19.07 -6.27 19.41
CA PRO A 53 -18.20 -6.76 18.34
C PRO A 53 -18.09 -8.29 18.31
N VAL A 54 -17.76 -8.85 17.14
CA VAL A 54 -17.49 -10.29 16.94
C VAL A 54 -16.18 -10.50 16.20
N THR A 55 -15.44 -11.55 16.56
CA THR A 55 -14.18 -11.92 15.91
C THR A 55 -14.32 -13.26 15.19
N ILE A 56 -13.92 -13.26 13.91
CA ILE A 56 -13.78 -14.45 13.08
C ILE A 56 -12.31 -14.81 13.03
N THR A 57 -11.99 -16.04 13.39
CA THR A 57 -10.61 -16.58 13.46
C THR A 57 -10.39 -17.61 12.35
N GLU A 58 -9.17 -18.12 12.24
CA GLU A 58 -8.79 -19.16 11.27
C GLU A 58 -8.95 -18.73 9.81
N LEU A 59 -8.92 -17.42 9.58
CA LEU A 59 -8.91 -16.84 8.24
C LEU A 59 -7.49 -16.91 7.64
N ALA A 60 -7.41 -17.10 6.33
CA ALA A 60 -6.13 -17.07 5.63
C ALA A 60 -5.60 -15.63 5.53
N ASN A 61 -4.32 -15.44 5.84
CA ASN A 61 -3.66 -14.16 5.59
C ASN A 61 -3.54 -13.91 4.07
N GLU A 62 -3.44 -12.63 3.70
CA GLU A 62 -3.38 -12.14 2.31
C GLU A 62 -4.64 -12.43 1.47
N THR A 63 -5.69 -13.00 2.08
CA THR A 63 -7.01 -13.20 1.45
C THR A 63 -7.96 -12.11 1.92
N THR A 64 -8.57 -11.37 0.98
CA THR A 64 -9.63 -10.41 1.31
C THR A 64 -10.93 -11.16 1.57
N TYR A 65 -11.52 -10.94 2.75
CA TYR A 65 -12.85 -11.43 3.11
C TYR A 65 -13.86 -10.30 3.11
N TYR A 66 -15.09 -10.63 2.73
CA TYR A 66 -16.23 -9.72 2.63
C TYR A 66 -17.30 -10.17 3.62
N PHE A 67 -17.92 -9.21 4.29
CA PHE A 67 -18.78 -9.43 5.43
C PHE A 67 -20.07 -8.64 5.30
N VAL A 68 -21.20 -9.31 5.54
CA VAL A 68 -22.52 -8.69 5.71
C VAL A 68 -23.17 -9.20 6.98
N VAL A 69 -23.98 -8.37 7.62
CA VAL A 69 -24.85 -8.76 8.74
C VAL A 69 -26.30 -8.48 8.41
N THR A 70 -27.18 -9.34 8.88
CA THR A 70 -28.63 -9.11 8.92
C THR A 70 -29.06 -8.96 10.38
N ALA A 71 -30.06 -8.13 10.64
CA ALA A 71 -30.64 -7.96 11.97
C ALA A 71 -31.88 -8.86 12.12
N THR A 72 -32.01 -9.52 13.26
CA THR A 72 -33.14 -10.41 13.55
C THR A 72 -34.07 -9.84 14.60
N ARG A 73 -35.38 -10.09 14.46
CA ARG A 73 -36.41 -9.74 15.44
C ARG A 73 -37.51 -10.80 15.43
N GLY A 74 -37.53 -11.68 16.43
CA GLY A 74 -38.40 -12.85 16.41
C GLY A 74 -38.09 -13.74 15.21
N ALA A 75 -39.08 -13.95 14.33
CA ALA A 75 -38.91 -14.72 13.09
C ALA A 75 -38.60 -13.86 11.85
N GLU A 76 -38.47 -12.54 12.02
CA GLU A 76 -38.15 -11.61 10.93
C GLU A 76 -36.64 -11.36 10.86
N GLU A 77 -36.14 -11.20 9.63
CA GLU A 77 -34.74 -10.90 9.31
C GLU A 77 -34.68 -9.74 8.31
N SER A 78 -33.71 -8.84 8.50
CA SER A 78 -33.52 -7.68 7.60
C SER A 78 -32.80 -8.07 6.31
N PRO A 79 -32.83 -7.21 5.28
CA PRO A 79 -31.85 -7.28 4.20
C PRO A 79 -30.41 -7.17 4.70
N ASP A 80 -29.46 -7.54 3.85
CA ASP A 80 -28.03 -7.40 4.11
C ASP A 80 -27.64 -5.95 4.44
N SER A 81 -26.75 -5.82 5.43
CA SER A 81 -26.02 -4.57 5.64
C SER A 81 -25.18 -4.21 4.42
N VAL A 82 -24.74 -2.96 4.33
CA VAL A 82 -23.65 -2.61 3.41
C VAL A 82 -22.44 -3.48 3.71
N GLU A 83 -21.95 -4.17 2.66
CA GLU A 83 -20.78 -5.02 2.73
C GLU A 83 -19.54 -4.22 3.16
N VAL A 84 -18.73 -4.83 4.04
CA VAL A 84 -17.39 -4.35 4.34
C VAL A 84 -16.39 -5.47 4.11
N SER A 85 -15.12 -5.13 3.98
CA SER A 85 -14.07 -6.09 3.70
C SER A 85 -12.85 -5.85 4.56
N ALA A 86 -12.08 -6.91 4.82
CA ALA A 86 -10.75 -6.80 5.42
C ALA A 86 -9.85 -7.92 4.91
N THR A 87 -8.54 -7.66 4.90
CA THR A 87 -7.51 -8.64 4.49
C THR A 87 -6.62 -8.94 5.69
N PRO A 88 -6.79 -10.08 6.39
CA PRO A 88 -5.88 -10.54 7.43
C PRO A 88 -4.43 -10.58 6.94
N ARG A 89 -3.50 -10.24 7.82
CA ARG A 89 -2.06 -10.27 7.53
C ARG A 89 -1.31 -10.78 8.76
N SER A 90 -0.25 -11.56 8.54
CA SER A 90 0.65 -11.93 9.62
C SER A 90 1.32 -10.68 10.21
N ASP A 91 1.82 -10.77 11.44
CA ASP A 91 2.49 -9.63 12.07
C ASP A 91 3.71 -9.19 11.24
N ALA A 92 4.48 -10.15 10.73
CA ALA A 92 5.57 -9.88 9.80
C ALA A 92 5.08 -9.23 8.50
N GLY A 93 3.98 -9.72 7.90
CA GLY A 93 3.41 -9.17 6.68
C GLY A 93 2.85 -7.75 6.85
N ARG A 94 2.37 -7.39 8.04
CA ARG A 94 1.97 -6.00 8.33
C ARG A 94 3.14 -5.04 8.43
N GLN A 95 4.30 -5.53 8.81
CA GLN A 95 5.52 -4.74 8.95
C GLN A 95 6.33 -4.64 7.66
N GLN A 96 5.95 -5.36 6.60
CA GLN A 96 6.65 -5.32 5.31
C GLN A 96 5.76 -4.75 4.20
N PRO A 97 6.34 -4.02 3.23
CA PRO A 97 5.63 -3.65 2.02
C PRO A 97 5.22 -4.88 1.20
N THR A 98 4.02 -4.87 0.66
CA THR A 98 3.59 -5.82 -0.38
C THR A 98 4.31 -5.55 -1.69
N ALA A 99 4.33 -6.53 -2.60
CA ALA A 99 4.92 -6.35 -3.93
C ALA A 99 4.28 -5.17 -4.69
N GLN A 100 2.97 -4.94 -4.54
CA GLN A 100 2.29 -3.80 -5.15
C GLN A 100 2.70 -2.47 -4.52
N GLU A 101 2.87 -2.39 -3.20
CA GLU A 101 3.36 -1.18 -2.54
C GLU A 101 4.82 -0.88 -2.90
N VAL A 102 5.66 -1.91 -3.09
CA VAL A 102 7.01 -1.74 -3.65
C VAL A 102 6.94 -1.22 -5.08
N LEU A 103 6.07 -1.79 -5.92
CA LEU A 103 5.88 -1.28 -7.28
C LEU A 103 5.44 0.19 -7.28
N MET A 104 4.58 0.63 -6.35
CA MET A 104 4.23 2.05 -6.21
C MET A 104 5.44 2.91 -5.85
N LEU A 105 6.24 2.48 -4.86
CA LEU A 105 7.47 3.16 -4.48
C LEU A 105 8.42 3.32 -5.68
N GLU A 106 8.59 2.27 -6.47
CA GLU A 106 9.46 2.25 -7.64
C GLU A 106 8.93 3.14 -8.77
N LEU A 107 7.61 3.21 -8.97
CA LEU A 107 6.98 4.12 -9.94
C LEU A 107 7.18 5.59 -9.54
N ILE A 108 7.00 5.90 -8.25
CA ILE A 108 7.27 7.23 -7.69
C ILE A 108 8.75 7.57 -7.82
N ASN A 109 9.65 6.64 -7.48
CA ASN A 109 11.08 6.86 -7.58
C ASN A 109 11.55 7.02 -9.04
N ARG A 110 10.97 6.30 -10.01
CA ARG A 110 11.20 6.55 -11.44
C ARG A 110 10.79 7.97 -11.84
N ALA A 111 9.62 8.41 -11.39
CA ALA A 111 9.14 9.78 -11.61
C ALA A 111 10.09 10.83 -11.03
N ARG A 112 10.63 10.56 -9.85
CA ARG A 112 11.59 11.42 -9.14
C ARG A 112 12.95 11.46 -9.83
N ALA A 113 13.44 10.34 -10.36
CA ALA A 113 14.69 10.27 -11.11
C ALA A 113 14.66 11.09 -12.40
N ASN A 114 13.53 11.10 -13.11
CA ASN A 114 13.37 11.87 -14.33
C ASN A 114 11.93 12.43 -14.48
N PRO A 115 11.65 13.60 -13.88
CA PRO A 115 10.32 14.20 -13.90
C PRO A 115 9.77 14.47 -15.31
N GLU A 116 10.61 14.96 -16.22
CA GLU A 116 10.19 15.25 -17.60
C GLU A 116 9.85 13.98 -18.38
N ALA A 117 10.65 12.92 -18.23
CA ALA A 117 10.36 11.65 -18.89
C ALA A 117 9.07 11.01 -18.36
N GLU A 118 8.78 11.16 -17.06
CA GLU A 118 7.52 10.68 -16.50
C GLU A 118 6.31 11.48 -16.99
N ALA A 119 6.42 12.80 -17.10
CA ALA A 119 5.38 13.63 -17.70
C ALA A 119 5.14 13.25 -19.16
N ALA A 120 6.21 13.09 -19.94
CA ALA A 120 6.15 12.65 -21.33
C ALA A 120 5.51 11.25 -21.47
N ARG A 121 5.79 10.32 -20.53
CA ARG A 121 5.18 8.98 -20.50
C ARG A 121 3.65 9.04 -20.43
N TYR A 122 3.09 10.05 -19.75
CA TYR A 122 1.65 10.23 -19.59
C TYR A 122 1.05 11.30 -20.50
N GLY A 123 1.84 11.83 -21.45
CA GLY A 123 1.38 12.78 -22.46
C GLY A 123 1.01 14.16 -21.92
N ILE A 124 1.59 14.59 -20.80
CA ILE A 124 1.34 15.89 -20.16
C ILE A 124 2.62 16.74 -20.09
N ASP A 125 2.47 18.06 -19.99
CA ASP A 125 3.59 18.93 -19.59
C ASP A 125 3.89 18.76 -18.08
N LEU A 126 5.16 18.84 -17.68
CA LEU A 126 5.58 18.68 -16.27
C LEU A 126 4.87 19.67 -15.33
N ASN A 127 4.59 20.88 -15.82
CA ASN A 127 3.87 21.93 -15.10
C ASN A 127 2.43 22.12 -15.63
N GLU A 128 1.85 21.12 -16.30
CA GLU A 128 0.46 21.19 -16.76
C GLU A 128 -0.49 21.50 -15.60
N SER A 129 -1.34 22.53 -15.74
CA SER A 129 -2.22 23.03 -14.68
C SER A 129 -1.49 23.51 -13.41
N LEU A 130 -0.22 23.91 -13.52
CA LEU A 130 0.58 24.59 -12.50
C LEU A 130 1.13 25.91 -13.05
N ALA A 131 1.59 26.79 -12.15
CA ALA A 131 2.35 27.96 -12.58
C ALA A 131 3.69 27.51 -13.19
N PRO A 132 4.17 28.13 -14.28
CA PRO A 132 5.44 27.78 -14.90
C PRO A 132 6.59 27.74 -13.89
N GLY A 133 7.38 26.65 -13.89
CA GLY A 133 8.53 26.47 -13.01
C GLY A 133 8.19 26.06 -11.56
N THR A 134 6.94 25.71 -11.26
CA THR A 134 6.55 25.16 -9.96
C THR A 134 7.30 23.86 -9.66
N ILE A 135 7.37 22.97 -10.65
CA ILE A 135 8.15 21.74 -10.60
C ILE A 135 9.36 21.91 -11.53
N THR A 136 10.55 21.79 -10.97
CA THR A 136 11.79 21.79 -11.73
C THR A 136 12.05 20.41 -12.36
N PRO A 137 12.67 20.34 -13.54
CA PRO A 137 12.98 19.06 -14.20
C PRO A 137 14.16 18.31 -13.57
N ALA A 138 14.89 18.93 -12.64
CA ALA A 138 16.01 18.30 -11.96
C ALA A 138 15.57 17.00 -11.25
N PRO A 139 16.41 15.96 -11.23
CA PRO A 139 16.15 14.75 -10.44
C PRO A 139 15.86 15.09 -8.97
N LYS A 140 14.96 14.33 -8.36
CA LYS A 140 14.59 14.42 -6.95
C LYS A 140 15.17 13.18 -6.24
N PRO A 141 15.70 13.30 -5.01
CA PRO A 141 16.20 12.13 -4.28
C PRO A 141 15.15 11.02 -4.16
N PRO A 142 15.53 9.74 -4.24
CA PRO A 142 14.60 8.63 -4.06
C PRO A 142 13.99 8.65 -2.66
N LEU A 143 12.76 8.16 -2.51
CA LEU A 143 12.13 7.91 -1.22
C LEU A 143 12.46 6.50 -0.77
N ALA A 144 12.67 6.34 0.54
CA ALA A 144 12.70 5.04 1.20
C ALA A 144 11.31 4.70 1.74
N PHE A 145 10.96 3.41 1.86
CA PHE A 145 9.72 3.05 2.54
C PHE A 145 9.82 3.31 4.05
N ASN A 146 8.72 3.68 4.68
CA ASN A 146 8.60 3.76 6.14
C ASN A 146 7.38 2.96 6.61
N THR A 147 7.60 2.02 7.52
CA THR A 147 6.59 1.04 7.94
C THR A 147 5.50 1.65 8.82
N GLN A 148 5.81 2.70 9.57
CA GLN A 148 4.84 3.43 10.38
C GLN A 148 3.86 4.22 9.49
N LEU A 149 4.40 4.93 8.49
CA LEU A 149 3.57 5.62 7.49
C LEU A 149 2.78 4.64 6.62
N MET A 150 3.35 3.48 6.29
CA MET A 150 2.63 2.40 5.60
C MET A 150 1.45 1.91 6.43
N HIS A 151 1.64 1.71 7.75
CA HIS A 151 0.56 1.33 8.65
C HIS A 151 -0.55 2.40 8.67
N ALA A 152 -0.21 3.67 8.85
CA ALA A 152 -1.16 4.78 8.78
C ALA A 152 -1.92 4.83 7.44
N SER A 153 -1.21 4.62 6.33
CA SER A 153 -1.78 4.61 4.97
C SER A 153 -2.76 3.45 4.78
N ARG A 154 -2.42 2.25 5.25
CA ARG A 154 -3.29 1.07 5.19
C ARG A 154 -4.54 1.25 6.04
N GLU A 155 -4.41 1.76 7.26
CA GLU A 155 -5.56 2.04 8.13
C GLU A 155 -6.50 3.09 7.51
N HIS A 156 -5.95 4.12 6.85
CA HIS A 156 -6.77 5.12 6.17
C HIS A 156 -7.48 4.55 4.94
N SER A 157 -6.79 3.77 4.11
CA SER A 157 -7.40 3.05 3.00
C SER A 157 -8.52 2.11 3.47
N GLN A 158 -8.31 1.41 4.58
CA GLN A 158 -9.30 0.50 5.18
C GLN A 158 -10.51 1.28 5.71
N TRP A 159 -10.29 2.44 6.33
CA TRP A 159 -11.36 3.32 6.79
C TRP A 159 -12.19 3.86 5.62
N MET A 160 -11.55 4.28 4.53
CA MET A 160 -12.25 4.77 3.33
C MET A 160 -13.16 3.69 2.71
N LEU A 161 -12.68 2.45 2.65
CA LEU A 161 -13.48 1.28 2.23
C LEU A 161 -14.65 1.02 3.20
N ASN A 162 -14.36 0.91 4.51
CA ASN A 162 -15.38 0.60 5.53
C ASN A 162 -16.48 1.65 5.65
N THR A 163 -16.18 2.91 5.32
CA THR A 163 -17.12 4.03 5.47
C THR A 163 -17.73 4.50 4.16
N ASN A 164 -17.33 3.92 3.02
CA ASN A 164 -17.72 4.37 1.67
C ASN A 164 -17.46 5.87 1.47
N ARG A 165 -16.28 6.33 1.92
CA ARG A 165 -15.85 7.73 1.82
C ARG A 165 -14.51 7.80 1.12
N PHE A 166 -14.33 8.82 0.31
CA PHE A 166 -13.05 9.17 -0.31
C PHE A 166 -12.67 10.58 0.15
N SER A 167 -11.72 10.68 1.08
CA SER A 167 -11.44 11.90 1.82
C SER A 167 -10.06 11.88 2.45
N HIS A 168 -9.35 13.01 2.43
CA HIS A 168 -8.11 13.22 3.20
C HIS A 168 -8.38 13.30 4.71
N THR A 169 -9.56 13.78 5.10
CA THR A 169 -10.03 13.78 6.50
C THR A 169 -10.57 12.40 6.86
N GLY A 170 -9.95 11.77 7.85
CA GLY A 170 -10.21 10.39 8.25
C GLY A 170 -11.20 10.24 9.40
N ALA A 171 -11.11 9.10 10.09
CA ALA A 171 -11.92 8.78 11.25
C ALA A 171 -11.87 9.90 12.31
N LEU A 172 -13.03 10.24 12.88
CA LEU A 172 -13.16 11.27 13.92
C LEU A 172 -12.61 12.67 13.50
N GLY A 173 -12.44 12.93 12.20
CA GLY A 173 -11.90 14.19 11.71
C GLY A 173 -10.37 14.23 11.64
N SER A 174 -9.68 13.08 11.75
CA SER A 174 -8.21 13.03 11.74
C SER A 174 -7.61 13.59 10.46
N SER A 175 -6.54 14.37 10.62
CA SER A 175 -5.64 14.76 9.54
C SER A 175 -4.64 13.64 9.21
N PRO A 176 -3.94 13.70 8.06
CA PRO A 176 -2.83 12.78 7.77
C PRO A 176 -1.77 12.75 8.89
N SER A 177 -1.44 13.92 9.47
CA SER A 177 -0.47 14.03 10.56
C SER A 177 -0.94 13.32 11.84
N ASP A 178 -2.23 13.41 12.17
CA ASP A 178 -2.80 12.67 13.32
C ASP A 178 -2.68 11.17 13.09
N ARG A 179 -2.99 10.69 11.88
CA ARG A 179 -2.87 9.26 11.54
C ARG A 179 -1.43 8.75 11.56
N ALA A 180 -0.47 9.57 11.14
CA ALA A 180 0.94 9.23 11.26
C ALA A 180 1.36 9.12 12.74
N ALA A 181 0.94 10.07 13.57
CA ALA A 181 1.22 10.05 15.01
C ALA A 181 0.57 8.84 15.70
N ASP A 182 -0.66 8.48 15.33
CA ASP A 182 -1.36 7.28 15.83
C ASP A 182 -0.66 5.97 15.39
N ALA A 183 0.15 6.00 14.33
CA ALA A 183 1.02 4.90 13.91
C ALA A 183 2.44 4.99 14.49
N ASP A 184 2.61 5.78 15.56
CA ASP A 184 3.88 6.02 16.27
C ASP A 184 4.98 6.67 15.41
N TYR A 185 4.63 7.30 14.30
CA TYR A 185 5.60 7.98 13.45
C TYR A 185 6.20 9.19 14.16
N THR A 186 7.52 9.17 14.36
CA THR A 186 8.28 10.22 15.04
C THR A 186 9.40 10.82 14.19
N GLY A 187 9.49 10.42 12.92
CA GLY A 187 10.61 10.75 12.02
C GLY A 187 10.72 12.22 11.62
N GLY A 188 9.66 13.02 11.76
CA GLY A 188 9.71 14.45 11.52
C GLY A 188 8.41 15.07 11.03
N LEU A 189 8.50 16.02 10.09
CA LEU A 189 7.34 16.74 9.57
C LEU A 189 6.58 15.87 8.58
N CYS A 190 5.29 15.68 8.87
CA CYS A 190 4.36 14.86 8.12
C CYS A 190 2.99 15.59 8.09
N CYS A 191 2.12 15.42 7.10
CA CYS A 191 2.30 14.60 5.91
C CYS A 191 1.75 15.33 4.68
N TRP A 192 2.44 15.18 3.56
CA TRP A 192 1.79 15.30 2.26
C TRP A 192 1.09 13.98 1.99
N GLU A 193 -0.14 14.04 1.47
CA GLU A 193 -0.95 12.85 1.23
C GLU A 193 -1.50 12.86 -0.19
N ASN A 194 -1.37 11.72 -0.87
CA ASN A 194 -2.18 11.42 -2.04
C ASN A 194 -3.13 10.27 -1.71
N ILE A 195 -4.34 10.34 -2.25
CA ILE A 195 -5.29 9.23 -2.20
C ILE A 195 -5.83 8.95 -3.60
N ALA A 196 -6.03 7.69 -3.92
CA ALA A 196 -6.60 7.26 -5.19
C ALA A 196 -7.50 6.05 -4.98
N TRP A 197 -8.55 5.94 -5.78
CA TRP A 197 -9.34 4.72 -5.83
C TRP A 197 -9.83 4.45 -7.26
N ALA A 198 -10.00 3.18 -7.57
CA ALA A 198 -10.47 2.71 -8.86
C ALA A 198 -11.36 1.49 -8.65
N GLY A 199 -12.53 1.49 -9.30
CA GLY A 199 -13.55 0.46 -9.16
C GLY A 199 -13.75 -0.37 -10.43
N THR A 200 -14.27 -1.59 -10.25
CA THR A 200 -14.81 -2.45 -11.30
C THR A 200 -16.12 -3.07 -10.84
N SER A 201 -17.03 -3.34 -11.78
CA SER A 201 -18.26 -4.10 -11.50
C SER A 201 -18.12 -5.60 -11.75
N GLY A 202 -16.94 -6.07 -12.17
CA GLY A 202 -16.64 -7.49 -12.24
C GLY A 202 -16.39 -8.09 -10.86
N GLY A 203 -16.41 -9.43 -10.76
CA GLY A 203 -16.07 -10.16 -9.54
C GLY A 203 -14.57 -10.20 -9.21
N ASN A 204 -13.70 -9.66 -10.07
CA ASN A 204 -12.26 -9.62 -9.83
C ASN A 204 -11.64 -8.25 -10.20
N ILE A 205 -10.57 -7.89 -9.48
CA ILE A 205 -9.76 -6.70 -9.71
C ILE A 205 -8.28 -7.08 -9.58
N ASN A 206 -7.48 -6.73 -10.60
CA ASN A 206 -6.04 -6.95 -10.58
C ASN A 206 -5.35 -5.77 -9.86
N LEU A 207 -4.84 -5.99 -8.65
CA LEU A 207 -4.20 -4.93 -7.86
C LEU A 207 -2.90 -4.42 -8.50
N SER A 208 -2.17 -5.28 -9.23
CA SER A 208 -0.93 -4.92 -9.91
C SER A 208 -1.19 -4.00 -11.12
N ASP A 209 -2.29 -4.20 -11.85
CA ASP A 209 -2.69 -3.25 -12.90
C ASP A 209 -3.21 -1.95 -12.27
N ARG A 210 -3.94 -2.08 -11.16
CA ARG A 210 -4.52 -0.91 -10.48
C ARG A 210 -3.47 0.00 -9.87
N ILE A 211 -2.40 -0.53 -9.30
CA ILE A 211 -1.33 0.31 -8.73
C ILE A 211 -0.64 1.15 -9.82
N LYS A 212 -0.44 0.58 -11.02
CA LYS A 212 0.08 1.31 -12.19
C LYS A 212 -0.88 2.44 -12.60
N SER A 213 -2.19 2.16 -12.66
CA SER A 213 -3.20 3.18 -12.98
C SER A 213 -3.37 4.25 -11.90
N HIS A 214 -3.17 3.89 -10.62
CA HIS A 214 -3.21 4.86 -9.51
C HIS A 214 -2.06 5.85 -9.64
N HIS A 215 -0.84 5.38 -9.86
CA HIS A 215 0.33 6.25 -10.08
C HIS A 215 0.12 7.18 -11.28
N GLU A 216 -0.35 6.64 -12.42
CA GLU A 216 -0.67 7.45 -13.61
C GLU A 216 -1.66 8.57 -13.29
N GLY A 217 -2.81 8.23 -12.68
CA GLY A 217 -3.84 9.20 -12.36
C GLY A 217 -3.38 10.24 -11.32
N LEU A 218 -2.58 9.83 -10.34
CA LEU A 218 -1.97 10.73 -9.37
C LEU A 218 -0.95 11.66 -10.04
N PHE A 219 -0.11 11.16 -10.94
CA PHE A 219 0.87 11.99 -11.64
C PHE A 219 0.23 12.96 -12.64
N GLN A 220 -0.89 12.59 -13.26
CA GLN A 220 -1.66 13.50 -14.13
C GLN A 220 -2.40 14.60 -13.35
N SER A 221 -2.71 14.38 -12.07
CA SER A 221 -3.31 15.39 -11.20
C SER A 221 -2.25 16.35 -10.66
N SER A 222 -2.32 17.63 -11.04
CA SER A 222 -1.28 18.60 -10.74
C SER A 222 -0.95 18.73 -9.24
N GLY A 223 -1.95 18.72 -8.36
CA GLY A 223 -1.76 18.80 -6.90
C GLY A 223 -1.17 17.53 -6.27
N HIS A 224 -1.44 16.36 -6.85
CA HIS A 224 -0.83 15.11 -6.38
C HIS A 224 0.59 14.95 -6.94
N ARG A 225 0.82 15.39 -8.18
CA ARG A 225 2.15 15.44 -8.80
C ARG A 225 3.13 16.30 -8.00
N THR A 226 2.69 17.41 -7.41
CA THR A 226 3.54 18.21 -6.51
C THR A 226 3.99 17.44 -5.27
N ASN A 227 3.14 16.56 -4.73
CA ASN A 227 3.52 15.69 -3.60
C ASN A 227 4.52 14.61 -4.04
N ILE A 228 4.28 13.96 -5.18
CA ILE A 228 5.18 12.93 -5.75
C ILE A 228 6.59 13.50 -5.98
N LEU A 229 6.68 14.75 -6.44
CA LEU A 229 7.93 15.42 -6.79
C LEU A 229 8.43 16.40 -5.70
N GLU A 230 7.91 16.30 -4.47
CA GLU A 230 8.36 17.09 -3.33
C GLU A 230 9.84 16.79 -3.01
N THR A 231 10.64 17.84 -2.90
CA THR A 231 12.09 17.75 -2.64
C THR A 231 12.43 17.55 -1.18
N ASN A 232 11.53 17.95 -0.27
CA ASN A 232 11.79 18.00 1.16
C ASN A 232 11.21 16.80 1.92
N VAL A 233 11.21 15.62 1.29
CA VAL A 233 10.74 14.35 1.85
C VAL A 233 11.75 13.25 1.60
N GLN A 234 11.91 12.36 2.58
CA GLN A 234 12.88 11.25 2.58
C GLN A 234 12.17 9.89 2.56
N VAL A 235 10.95 9.83 3.10
CA VAL A 235 10.26 8.56 3.30
C VAL A 235 8.82 8.59 2.78
N LEU A 236 8.35 7.40 2.42
CA LEU A 236 7.01 7.14 1.90
C LEU A 236 6.37 5.95 2.63
N GLY A 237 5.12 6.12 3.05
CA GLY A 237 4.20 5.02 3.32
C GLY A 237 3.23 4.84 2.16
N VAL A 238 3.01 3.60 1.70
CA VAL A 238 1.97 3.27 0.73
C VAL A 238 1.04 2.24 1.34
N GLY A 239 -0.27 2.43 1.22
CA GLY A 239 -1.27 1.46 1.67
C GLY A 239 -2.30 1.15 0.59
N GLN A 240 -2.05 0.10 -0.20
CA GLN A 240 -3.02 -0.40 -1.18
C GLN A 240 -3.88 -1.49 -0.56
N LEU A 241 -5.21 -1.33 -0.60
CA LEU A 241 -6.16 -2.35 -0.16
C LEU A 241 -7.23 -2.64 -1.22
N LYS A 242 -7.65 -3.91 -1.23
CA LYS A 242 -8.82 -4.40 -1.96
C LYS A 242 -10.01 -4.40 -1.03
N GLY A 243 -11.16 -3.99 -1.55
CA GLY A 243 -12.42 -4.06 -0.82
C GLY A 243 -13.59 -3.61 -1.67
N THR A 244 -14.74 -3.39 -1.06
CA THR A 244 -15.88 -2.78 -1.74
C THR A 244 -16.06 -1.31 -1.38
N MET A 245 -16.51 -0.53 -2.36
CA MET A 245 -16.89 0.87 -2.18
C MET A 245 -18.24 1.12 -2.85
N GLN A 246 -19.17 1.68 -2.09
CA GLN A 246 -20.45 2.14 -2.60
C GLN A 246 -20.34 3.59 -3.07
N SER A 247 -20.67 3.83 -4.34
CA SER A 247 -20.77 5.17 -4.90
C SER A 247 -22.07 5.89 -4.47
N SER A 248 -22.13 7.20 -4.64
CA SER A 248 -23.25 8.05 -4.18
C SER A 248 -24.63 7.68 -4.75
N ASN A 249 -24.69 6.95 -5.87
CA ASN A 249 -25.93 6.44 -6.47
C ASN A 249 -26.35 5.05 -5.94
N GLY A 250 -25.65 4.52 -4.92
CA GLY A 250 -25.93 3.21 -4.33
C GLY A 250 -25.24 2.02 -5.02
N ARG A 251 -24.57 2.22 -6.15
CA ARG A 251 -23.83 1.14 -6.84
C ARG A 251 -22.59 0.74 -6.04
N LEU A 252 -22.48 -0.54 -5.74
CA LEU A 252 -21.32 -1.17 -5.11
C LEU A 252 -20.27 -1.51 -6.18
N TRP A 253 -19.01 -1.24 -5.87
CA TRP A 253 -17.87 -1.49 -6.74
C TRP A 253 -16.83 -2.33 -5.98
N LEU A 254 -16.26 -3.31 -6.65
CA LEU A 254 -14.99 -3.89 -6.21
C LEU A 254 -13.89 -2.87 -6.48
N ALA A 255 -13.21 -2.44 -5.43
CA ALA A 255 -12.32 -1.29 -5.43
C ALA A 255 -10.88 -1.67 -5.06
N SER A 256 -9.95 -0.97 -5.67
CA SER A 256 -8.58 -0.81 -5.18
C SER A 256 -8.47 0.61 -4.62
N MET A 257 -8.11 0.71 -3.35
CA MET A 257 -7.91 1.96 -2.61
C MET A 257 -6.42 2.14 -2.30
N VAL A 258 -5.88 3.34 -2.50
CA VAL A 258 -4.50 3.68 -2.16
C VAL A 258 -4.47 4.97 -1.35
N THR A 259 -3.63 4.95 -0.32
CA THR A 259 -3.15 6.15 0.38
C THR A 259 -1.62 6.16 0.29
N GLU A 260 -1.04 7.31 -0.03
CA GLU A 260 0.39 7.59 0.00
C GLU A 260 0.66 8.69 1.03
N MET A 261 1.56 8.46 1.98
CA MET A 261 1.96 9.44 2.99
C MET A 261 3.45 9.73 2.87
N PHE A 262 3.78 10.96 2.51
CA PHE A 262 5.16 11.43 2.36
C PHE A 262 5.57 12.20 3.61
N ALA A 263 6.79 12.01 4.07
CA ALA A 263 7.29 12.72 5.23
C ALA A 263 8.75 13.13 5.10
N ARG A 264 9.07 14.20 5.84
CA ARG A 264 10.41 14.72 6.01
C ARG A 264 11.05 14.10 7.23
N GLU A 265 12.28 13.63 7.06
CA GLU A 265 13.14 13.16 8.13
C GLU A 265 14.53 13.82 8.05
N SER A 266 15.29 13.79 9.14
CA SER A 266 16.71 14.18 9.11
C SER A 266 17.62 13.04 8.67
N GLN A 267 17.15 11.79 8.77
CA GLN A 267 17.87 10.60 8.39
C GLN A 267 17.82 10.41 6.87
N HIS A 268 18.94 9.97 6.29
CA HIS A 268 19.02 9.57 4.89
C HIS A 268 19.22 8.07 4.76
N TYR A 269 18.78 7.53 3.63
CA TYR A 269 18.69 6.10 3.41
C TYR A 269 19.43 5.71 2.15
N LEU A 270 20.12 4.57 2.22
CA LEU A 270 20.30 3.73 1.04
C LEU A 270 19.05 2.88 0.90
N THR A 271 18.37 2.98 -0.23
CA THR A 271 17.15 2.21 -0.51
C THR A 271 17.21 1.57 -1.90
N GLY A 272 16.35 0.62 -2.16
CA GLY A 272 16.27 -0.03 -3.47
C GLY A 272 15.56 -1.36 -3.38
N VAL A 273 15.66 -2.11 -4.47
CA VAL A 273 15.09 -3.44 -4.60
C VAL A 273 16.13 -4.39 -5.17
N ILE A 274 16.21 -5.58 -4.59
CA ILE A 274 16.98 -6.71 -5.10
C ILE A 274 15.98 -7.64 -5.80
N TYR A 275 16.07 -7.81 -7.11
CA TYR A 275 15.06 -8.54 -7.87
C TYR A 275 15.63 -9.29 -9.08
N GLN A 276 14.88 -10.31 -9.53
CA GLN A 276 15.12 -10.99 -10.79
C GLN A 276 14.31 -10.29 -11.88
N ASP A 277 14.98 -9.70 -12.86
CA ASP A 277 14.28 -9.14 -14.02
C ASP A 277 13.85 -10.28 -14.93
N LEU A 278 12.57 -10.66 -14.83
CA LEU A 278 12.03 -11.80 -15.56
C LEU A 278 11.60 -11.43 -16.98
N ASN A 279 11.53 -10.13 -17.27
CA ASN A 279 10.95 -9.61 -18.50
C ASN A 279 11.89 -8.67 -19.29
N GLY A 280 13.09 -8.41 -18.77
CA GLY A 280 14.17 -7.67 -19.42
C GLY A 280 13.94 -6.16 -19.48
N ASN A 281 13.08 -5.60 -18.62
CA ASN A 281 12.74 -4.18 -18.63
C ASN A 281 13.58 -3.32 -17.66
N GLN A 282 14.45 -3.97 -16.87
CA GLN A 282 15.28 -3.37 -15.82
C GLN A 282 14.47 -2.49 -14.85
N PHE A 283 13.27 -2.94 -14.50
CA PHE A 283 12.38 -2.26 -13.56
C PHE A 283 11.55 -3.26 -12.77
N TYR A 284 11.46 -3.10 -11.46
CA TYR A 284 10.74 -4.03 -10.61
C TYR A 284 9.27 -4.22 -11.05
N ASP A 285 8.89 -5.47 -11.29
CA ASP A 285 7.50 -5.91 -11.40
C ASP A 285 7.08 -6.82 -10.23
N VAL A 286 5.77 -6.88 -10.00
CA VAL A 286 5.20 -7.73 -8.94
C VAL A 286 5.59 -9.19 -9.17
N GLY A 287 6.26 -9.78 -8.19
CA GLY A 287 6.73 -11.17 -8.23
C GLY A 287 8.21 -11.34 -8.56
N GLU A 288 8.94 -10.26 -8.82
CA GLU A 288 10.37 -10.30 -9.17
C GLU A 288 11.31 -10.21 -7.95
N GLY A 289 10.80 -9.83 -6.78
CA GLY A 289 11.59 -9.64 -5.57
C GLY A 289 12.41 -10.88 -5.19
N ILE A 290 13.66 -10.64 -4.76
CA ILE A 290 14.52 -11.67 -4.17
C ILE A 290 14.45 -11.52 -2.66
N GLY A 291 13.77 -12.44 -1.99
CA GLY A 291 13.80 -12.57 -0.54
C GLY A 291 15.02 -13.31 -0.02
N GLY A 292 15.45 -12.96 1.20
CA GLY A 292 16.57 -13.63 1.86
C GLY A 292 17.97 -13.14 1.44
N ALA A 293 18.07 -12.17 0.52
CA ALA A 293 19.33 -11.52 0.21
C ALA A 293 19.78 -10.64 1.39
N GLN A 294 21.07 -10.70 1.70
CA GLN A 294 21.74 -9.87 2.70
C GLN A 294 22.29 -8.63 2.03
N ILE A 295 21.96 -7.46 2.57
CA ILE A 295 22.58 -6.19 2.20
C ILE A 295 23.23 -5.56 3.42
N THR A 296 24.47 -5.06 3.27
CA THR A 296 25.19 -4.35 4.32
C THR A 296 25.83 -3.07 3.80
N ALA A 297 25.82 -2.01 4.61
CA ALA A 297 26.46 -0.73 4.32
C ALA A 297 26.62 0.07 5.62
N GLY A 298 27.74 0.77 5.79
CA GLY A 298 27.91 1.72 6.91
C GLY A 298 27.79 1.14 8.32
N GLY A 299 27.96 -0.18 8.49
CA GLY A 299 27.73 -0.89 9.76
C GLY A 299 26.30 -1.41 9.95
N GLU A 300 25.37 -1.00 9.09
CA GLU A 300 24.01 -1.51 9.04
C GLU A 300 23.91 -2.77 8.17
N SER A 301 22.92 -3.61 8.46
CA SER A 301 22.65 -4.85 7.74
C SER A 301 21.18 -5.21 7.79
N MET A 302 20.63 -5.75 6.70
CA MET A 302 19.30 -6.35 6.69
C MET A 302 19.19 -7.54 5.75
N THR A 303 18.25 -8.41 6.07
CA THR A 303 17.73 -9.45 5.18
C THR A 303 16.51 -8.91 4.46
N THR A 304 16.49 -9.03 3.13
CA THR A 304 15.32 -8.61 2.34
C THR A 304 14.11 -9.52 2.58
N PRO A 305 12.90 -8.94 2.66
CA PRO A 305 11.65 -9.72 2.55
C PRO A 305 11.49 -10.26 1.13
N ASP A 306 10.48 -11.11 0.89
CA ASP A 306 10.18 -11.70 -0.43
C ASP A 306 10.02 -10.66 -1.56
N THR A 307 9.72 -9.40 -1.22
CA THR A 307 9.61 -8.32 -2.20
C THR A 307 10.97 -7.75 -2.64
N GLY A 308 12.07 -8.10 -1.97
CA GLY A 308 13.42 -7.63 -2.28
C GLY A 308 13.72 -6.20 -1.84
N VAL A 309 12.72 -5.46 -1.34
CA VAL A 309 12.87 -4.05 -0.97
C VAL A 309 13.72 -3.89 0.28
N TYR A 310 14.49 -2.81 0.34
CA TYR A 310 15.32 -2.51 1.49
C TYR A 310 15.45 -0.99 1.73
N ALA A 311 15.74 -0.62 2.97
CA ALA A 311 16.02 0.75 3.38
C ALA A 311 16.99 0.72 4.59
N LEU A 312 18.24 1.08 4.36
CA LEU A 312 19.27 1.17 5.39
C LEU A 312 19.49 2.64 5.78
N PRO A 313 19.29 3.03 7.05
CA PRO A 313 19.61 4.38 7.51
C PRO A 313 21.13 4.55 7.53
N LEU A 314 21.67 5.48 6.76
CA LEU A 314 23.12 5.70 6.68
C LEU A 314 23.48 7.13 7.08
N SER A 315 24.60 7.28 7.77
CA SER A 315 25.21 8.59 8.01
C SER A 315 25.78 9.17 6.73
N GLU A 316 25.98 10.49 6.69
CA GLU A 316 26.71 11.14 5.60
C GLU A 316 28.12 10.56 5.47
N GLY A 317 28.52 10.25 4.25
CA GLY A 317 29.80 9.63 3.97
C GLY A 317 29.75 8.68 2.79
N THR A 318 30.92 8.14 2.44
CA THR A 318 31.05 7.09 1.43
C THR A 318 31.07 5.74 2.11
N HIS A 319 30.16 4.87 1.70
CA HIS A 319 29.97 3.53 2.24
C HIS A 319 30.21 2.48 1.16
N THR A 320 30.82 1.38 1.54
CA THR A 320 30.85 0.18 0.70
C THR A 320 29.58 -0.62 0.98
N VAL A 321 28.74 -0.75 -0.03
CA VAL A 321 27.56 -1.59 -0.04
C VAL A 321 27.97 -2.98 -0.51
N THR A 322 27.56 -4.02 0.23
CA THR A 322 27.69 -5.41 -0.22
C THR A 322 26.33 -6.08 -0.25
N VAL A 323 26.08 -6.85 -1.32
CA VAL A 323 24.85 -7.61 -1.49
C VAL A 323 25.18 -9.05 -1.84
N SER A 324 24.63 -10.00 -1.09
CA SER A 324 24.83 -11.43 -1.29
C SER A 324 23.57 -12.23 -0.97
N GLY A 325 23.55 -13.50 -1.37
CA GLY A 325 22.43 -14.41 -1.15
C GLY A 325 21.94 -15.04 -2.45
N SER A 326 21.24 -16.16 -2.36
CA SER A 326 20.65 -16.83 -3.52
C SER A 326 19.44 -16.01 -4.03
N PRO A 327 19.22 -15.90 -5.35
CA PRO A 327 19.95 -16.50 -6.47
C PRO A 327 21.04 -15.59 -7.07
N ILE A 328 21.53 -14.59 -6.34
CA ILE A 328 22.57 -13.69 -6.84
C ILE A 328 23.85 -14.51 -7.07
N PRO A 329 24.33 -14.65 -8.32
CA PRO A 329 25.40 -15.59 -8.67
C PRO A 329 26.77 -15.21 -8.09
N THR A 330 27.00 -13.93 -7.80
CA THR A 330 28.24 -13.43 -7.18
C THR A 330 27.92 -12.24 -6.30
N GLU A 331 28.64 -12.10 -5.18
CA GLU A 331 28.51 -10.95 -4.30
C GLU A 331 28.75 -9.65 -5.08
N VAL A 332 27.83 -8.71 -4.91
CA VAL A 332 27.94 -7.36 -5.47
C VAL A 332 28.60 -6.47 -4.45
N SER A 333 29.60 -5.69 -4.86
CA SER A 333 30.23 -4.67 -4.03
C SER A 333 30.26 -3.33 -4.76
N GLN A 334 29.71 -2.29 -4.14
CA GLN A 334 29.55 -0.96 -4.74
C GLN A 334 29.84 0.13 -3.73
N SER A 335 30.44 1.23 -4.18
CA SER A 335 30.67 2.40 -3.34
C SER A 335 29.56 3.42 -3.56
N ILE A 336 28.88 3.83 -2.49
CA ILE A 336 27.82 4.84 -2.52
C ILE A 336 28.13 5.96 -1.55
N SER A 337 27.97 7.21 -2.00
CA SER A 337 28.05 8.38 -1.15
C SER A 337 26.66 8.85 -0.75
N ILE A 338 26.39 8.78 0.56
CA ILE A 338 25.22 9.41 1.18
C ILE A 338 25.65 10.82 1.57
N GLU A 339 24.90 11.80 1.10
CA GLU A 339 25.07 13.21 1.46
C GLU A 339 23.79 13.69 2.16
N SER A 340 23.34 14.89 1.87
CA SER A 340 22.07 15.46 2.35
C SER A 340 20.81 14.91 1.65
N ALA A 341 20.89 13.69 1.12
CA ALA A 341 19.82 13.05 0.35
C ALA A 341 19.98 11.52 0.36
N ASN A 342 18.84 10.83 0.24
CA ASN A 342 18.81 9.40 -0.02
C ASN A 342 19.54 9.05 -1.32
N ARG A 343 19.94 7.78 -1.44
CA ARG A 343 20.46 7.18 -2.66
C ARG A 343 19.77 5.86 -2.94
N LYS A 344 19.58 5.56 -4.22
CA LYS A 344 19.02 4.29 -4.65
C LYS A 344 20.10 3.39 -5.21
N LEU A 345 20.03 2.10 -4.86
CA LEU A 345 20.84 1.05 -5.45
C LEU A 345 19.97 -0.20 -5.67
N ASP A 346 19.75 -0.57 -6.92
CA ASP A 346 19.09 -1.83 -7.25
C ASP A 346 20.13 -2.87 -7.65
N VAL A 347 19.88 -4.12 -7.24
CA VAL A 347 20.61 -5.28 -7.74
C VAL A 347 19.65 -6.08 -8.59
N ILE A 348 19.95 -6.14 -9.88
CA ILE A 348 19.08 -6.72 -10.89
C ILE A 348 19.75 -7.99 -11.41
N VAL A 349 19.08 -9.12 -11.23
CA VAL A 349 19.55 -10.43 -11.69
C VAL A 349 18.79 -10.82 -12.96
N GLU A 350 19.51 -11.07 -14.05
CA GLU A 350 18.92 -11.54 -15.31
C GLU A 350 19.63 -12.85 -15.71
N GLY A 351 18.99 -13.98 -15.42
CA GLY A 351 19.60 -15.30 -15.59
C GLY A 351 20.85 -15.47 -14.71
N THR A 352 22.04 -15.46 -15.33
CA THR A 352 23.33 -15.52 -14.62
C THR A 352 24.05 -14.17 -14.56
N GLU A 353 23.48 -13.14 -15.16
CA GLU A 353 24.04 -11.79 -15.16
C GLU A 353 23.51 -10.99 -13.97
N VAL A 354 24.34 -10.09 -13.45
CA VAL A 354 23.98 -9.16 -12.39
C VAL A 354 24.35 -7.77 -12.85
N SER A 355 23.39 -6.87 -12.80
CA SER A 355 23.61 -5.45 -13.01
C SER A 355 23.22 -4.65 -11.77
N VAL A 356 23.78 -3.46 -11.66
CA VAL A 356 23.49 -2.53 -10.58
C VAL A 356 23.03 -1.22 -11.19
N ASN A 357 21.90 -0.72 -10.71
CA ASN A 357 21.40 0.61 -11.07
C ASN A 357 21.48 1.52 -9.84
N THR A 358 22.08 2.71 -9.98
CA THR A 358 22.26 3.66 -8.88
C THR A 358 21.96 5.09 -9.31
N TRP A 359 21.34 5.87 -8.42
CA TRP A 359 21.09 7.29 -8.64
C TRP A 359 20.73 8.05 -7.35
#